data_AF-A0A257AIN6-F1
#
_entry.id   AF-A0A257AIN6-F1
#
_cell.length_a   1.000
_cell.length_b   1.000
_cell.length_c   1.000
_cell.angle_alpha   90.00
_cell.angle_beta   90.00
_cell.angle_gamma   90.00
#
_symmetry.space_group_name_H-M   'P 1'
#
loop_
_entity.id
_entity.type
_entity.pdbx_description
1 polymer ?
#
loop_
_entity_poly.entity_id
_entity_poly.type
_entity_poly.pdbx_seq_one_letter_code
_entity_poly.pdbx_strand_id
1 'polypeptide(L)'
;MSVQFTSVLSSVSDSSYTPIKLLRVFSGSKEEVSLKLIDYFLSGEKEVFIARSDLFADAACVGYLGKPVVLVDPKRYYETLLDLKNKGVVRVIIVGGPEALPEEIESYLSSIGIKYSRIWGKDRYETCNRVREAFNAGSRKLVLVYGNDEFGAILAGPLANKLGAALAYYRKGEPLDSEEVIWVNSMGRHSPVKATEFVGENPIDLSVKIGREFEELKLLVITKEDDPVYSASSLASRFSSPLLLVGDTLPKEIADLIREKYPWRGRVVLAGNFSEELIRQIKKKMGWRMI
;
A
#
# COMPACT_ATOMS: atom_id res chain seq x y z
N MET A 1 9.36 33.04 55.31
CA MET A 1 8.66 33.19 54.02
C MET A 1 7.88 31.92 53.77
N SER A 2 6.56 32.06 53.75
CA SER A 2 5.53 31.15 53.25
C SER A 2 5.88 30.64 51.83
N VAL A 3 5.42 29.48 51.35
CA VAL A 3 4.00 29.10 51.13
C VAL A 3 3.88 27.56 51.07
N GLN A 4 2.87 27.01 51.75
CA GLN A 4 2.38 25.63 51.58
C GLN A 4 1.66 25.49 50.23
N PHE A 5 1.98 24.45 49.44
CA PHE A 5 1.15 24.03 48.31
C PHE A 5 0.23 22.88 48.73
N THR A 6 -1.02 23.22 49.04
CA THR A 6 -2.15 22.29 49.07
C THR A 6 -2.56 21.97 47.63
N SER A 7 -2.41 20.72 47.19
CA SER A 7 -2.99 20.25 45.93
C SER A 7 -4.49 19.99 46.14
N VAL A 8 -5.33 20.86 45.58
CA VAL A 8 -6.78 20.63 45.51
C VAL A 8 -7.05 19.59 44.42
N LEU A 9 -7.48 18.39 44.82
CA LEU A 9 -8.18 17.45 43.96
C LEU A 9 -9.56 18.04 43.64
N SER A 10 -9.69 18.75 42.53
CA SER A 10 -11.01 19.04 41.96
C SER A 10 -11.41 17.89 41.06
N SER A 11 -12.33 17.06 41.55
CA SER A 11 -13.10 16.12 40.74
C SER A 11 -13.96 16.92 39.76
N VAL A 12 -13.50 17.04 38.51
CA VAL A 12 -14.35 17.48 37.40
C VAL A 12 -14.90 16.24 36.72
N SER A 13 -16.20 16.06 36.91
CA SER A 13 -17.04 15.09 36.24
C SER A 13 -17.06 15.32 34.72
N ASP A 14 -16.84 14.23 34.01
CA ASP A 14 -17.28 13.88 32.65
C ASP A 14 -17.83 15.01 31.75
N SER A 15 -17.03 15.43 30.76
CA SER A 15 -17.57 15.94 29.48
C SER A 15 -16.53 15.87 28.33
N SER A 16 -16.80 14.96 27.38
CA SER A 16 -16.41 15.03 25.96
C SER A 16 -14.91 14.99 25.58
N TYR A 17 -14.24 13.87 25.85
CA TYR A 17 -13.00 13.55 25.14
C TYR A 17 -13.29 13.27 23.66
N THR A 18 -12.96 14.21 22.78
CA THR A 18 -13.06 14.01 21.33
C THR A 18 -11.76 13.37 20.82
N PRO A 19 -11.78 12.21 20.14
CA PRO A 19 -10.56 11.58 19.65
C PRO A 19 -9.90 12.43 18.55
N ILE A 20 -8.64 12.83 18.75
CA ILE A 20 -7.82 13.50 17.73
C ILE A 20 -7.35 12.41 16.74
N LYS A 21 -7.88 12.43 15.52
CA LYS A 21 -7.47 11.55 14.42
C LYS A 21 -6.77 12.40 13.35
N LEU A 22 -5.52 12.04 13.03
CA LEU A 22 -4.72 12.78 12.04
C LEU A 22 -5.00 12.22 10.65
N LEU A 23 -5.91 12.88 9.91
CA LEU A 23 -6.16 12.63 8.50
C LEU A 23 -5.08 13.33 7.66
N ARG A 24 -4.38 12.57 6.81
CA ARG A 24 -3.49 13.12 5.78
C ARG A 24 -4.03 12.75 4.41
N VAL A 25 -4.16 13.76 3.57
CA VAL A 25 -4.56 13.62 2.16
C VAL A 25 -3.34 13.93 1.31
N PHE A 26 -2.97 13.00 0.44
CA PHE A 26 -1.89 13.19 -0.51
C PHE A 26 -2.49 13.16 -1.92
N SER A 27 -2.61 14.35 -2.51
CA SER A 27 -3.00 14.55 -3.91
C SER A 27 -1.79 14.91 -4.78
N GLY A 28 -1.98 14.86 -6.09
CA GLY A 28 -0.94 15.06 -7.09
C GLY A 28 -0.89 13.93 -8.11
N SER A 29 0.21 13.84 -8.85
CA SER A 29 0.47 12.68 -9.70
C SER A 29 0.76 11.43 -8.85
N LYS A 30 0.68 10.23 -9.45
CA LYS A 30 0.98 8.98 -8.75
C LYS A 30 2.43 8.94 -8.23
N GLU A 31 3.36 9.53 -8.97
CA GLU A 31 4.77 9.72 -8.59
C GLU A 31 4.87 10.62 -7.35
N GLU A 32 4.26 11.80 -7.39
CA GLU A 32 4.26 12.75 -6.27
C GLU A 32 3.64 12.15 -5.01
N VAL A 33 2.49 11.47 -5.13
CA VAL A 33 1.84 10.83 -3.98
C VAL A 33 2.76 9.73 -3.43
N SER A 34 3.32 8.87 -4.29
CA SER A 34 4.22 7.80 -3.85
C SER A 34 5.46 8.34 -3.11
N LEU A 35 6.04 9.44 -3.59
CA LEU A 35 7.17 10.13 -2.97
C LEU A 35 6.80 10.80 -1.63
N LYS A 36 5.54 11.21 -1.44
CA LYS A 36 5.07 11.69 -0.13
C LYS A 36 4.83 10.52 0.84
N LEU A 37 4.42 9.35 0.35
CA LEU A 37 4.19 8.18 1.21
C LEU A 37 5.48 7.62 1.83
N ILE A 38 6.65 7.80 1.21
CA ILE A 38 7.90 7.26 1.78
C ILE A 38 8.28 7.88 3.13
N ASP A 39 7.76 9.06 3.48
CA ASP A 39 7.99 9.70 4.78
C ASP A 39 7.49 8.84 5.97
N TYR A 40 6.63 7.84 5.71
CA TYR A 40 6.19 6.85 6.70
C TYR A 40 7.22 5.73 6.97
N PHE A 41 8.30 5.67 6.19
CA PHE A 41 9.31 4.60 6.22
C PHE A 41 10.70 5.14 6.60
N LEU A 42 11.04 6.36 6.16
CA LEU A 42 12.41 6.89 6.20
C LEU A 42 12.95 7.24 7.60
N SER A 43 12.20 7.00 8.68
CA SER A 43 12.75 7.09 10.05
C SER A 43 13.77 5.99 10.37
N GLY A 44 13.93 4.99 9.50
CA GLY A 44 14.96 3.95 9.61
C GLY A 44 15.35 3.25 8.30
N GLU A 45 14.60 3.44 7.22
CA GLU A 45 14.90 2.84 5.91
C GLU A 45 15.56 3.85 4.98
N LYS A 46 16.67 3.46 4.33
CA LYS A 46 17.35 4.29 3.31
C LYS A 46 17.42 3.63 1.93
N GLU A 47 16.72 2.50 1.81
CA GLU A 47 16.56 1.73 0.59
C GLU A 47 15.11 1.86 0.11
N VAL A 48 14.92 2.14 -1.18
CA VAL A 48 13.60 2.34 -1.78
C VAL A 48 13.45 1.47 -3.02
N PHE A 49 12.28 0.88 -3.20
CA PHE A 49 11.90 0.24 -4.46
C PHE A 49 11.37 1.30 -5.42
N ILE A 50 11.80 1.28 -6.67
CA ILE A 50 11.15 2.06 -7.73
C ILE A 50 10.50 1.13 -8.75
N ALA A 51 9.33 1.52 -9.25
CA ALA A 51 8.61 0.84 -10.32
C ALA A 51 7.96 1.88 -11.25
N ARG A 52 7.63 1.48 -12.47
CA ARG A 52 6.96 2.37 -13.44
C ARG A 52 5.58 2.82 -12.93
N SER A 53 5.20 4.06 -13.22
CA SER A 53 3.93 4.64 -12.75
C SER A 53 2.74 4.38 -13.68
N ASP A 54 3.00 4.11 -14.96
CA ASP A 54 2.02 3.95 -16.02
C ASP A 54 1.43 2.53 -16.13
N LEU A 55 2.05 1.53 -15.49
CA LEU A 55 1.52 0.16 -15.38
C LEU A 55 1.72 -0.40 -13.97
N PHE A 56 0.68 -1.04 -13.43
CA PHE A 56 0.64 -1.50 -12.04
C PHE A 56 1.58 -2.66 -11.70
N ALA A 57 1.90 -3.49 -12.70
CA ALA A 57 2.28 -4.87 -12.44
C ALA A 57 3.60 -5.01 -11.65
N ASP A 58 4.58 -4.17 -11.97
CA ASP A 58 5.88 -4.18 -11.28
C ASP A 58 5.77 -3.65 -9.84
N ALA A 59 4.98 -2.60 -9.62
CA ALA A 59 4.77 -2.01 -8.30
C ALA A 59 4.00 -2.97 -7.37
N ALA A 60 3.00 -3.68 -7.90
CA ALA A 60 2.20 -4.61 -7.12
C ALA A 60 3.02 -5.81 -6.61
N CYS A 61 4.04 -6.26 -7.37
CA CYS A 61 4.91 -7.37 -6.97
C CYS A 61 5.70 -7.11 -5.69
N VAL A 62 5.92 -5.86 -5.29
CA VAL A 62 6.63 -5.50 -4.05
C VAL A 62 5.71 -4.97 -2.95
N GLY A 63 4.41 -4.83 -3.23
CA GLY A 63 3.44 -4.26 -2.29
C GLY A 63 3.31 -5.05 -0.97
N TYR A 64 3.62 -6.34 -0.98
CA TYR A 64 3.57 -7.19 0.22
C TYR A 64 4.80 -7.07 1.14
N LEU A 65 5.88 -6.44 0.69
CA LEU A 65 7.14 -6.35 1.46
C LEU A 65 7.05 -5.36 2.63
N GLY A 66 6.09 -4.42 2.59
CA GLY A 66 6.00 -3.35 3.58
C GLY A 66 7.20 -2.40 3.55
N LYS A 67 7.80 -2.23 2.36
CA LYS A 67 8.98 -1.39 2.09
C LYS A 67 8.59 -0.15 1.27
N PRO A 68 9.33 0.97 1.33
CA PRO A 68 8.98 2.15 0.56
C PRO A 68 9.03 1.86 -0.94
N VAL A 69 7.94 2.20 -1.63
CA VAL A 69 7.81 2.08 -3.10
C VAL A 69 7.53 3.46 -3.67
N VAL A 70 8.33 3.89 -4.64
CA VAL A 70 8.13 5.13 -5.40
C VAL A 70 7.85 4.79 -6.86
N LEU A 71 6.82 5.43 -7.38
CA LEU A 71 6.42 5.32 -8.78
C LEU A 71 7.20 6.33 -9.60
N VAL A 72 7.68 5.91 -10.76
CA VAL A 72 8.52 6.70 -11.65
C VAL A 72 7.92 6.69 -13.05
N ASP A 73 7.74 7.88 -13.63
CA ASP A 73 7.40 8.01 -15.05
C ASP A 73 8.65 7.64 -15.88
N PRO A 74 8.59 6.61 -16.74
CA PRO A 74 9.74 6.17 -17.52
C PRO A 74 10.27 7.25 -18.48
N LYS A 75 9.47 8.28 -18.78
CA LYS A 75 9.85 9.41 -19.64
C LYS A 75 10.32 10.63 -18.85
N ARG A 76 10.01 10.71 -17.55
CA ARG A 76 10.26 11.87 -16.68
C ARG A 76 10.69 11.44 -15.28
N TYR A 77 11.89 10.87 -15.19
CA TYR A 77 12.42 10.28 -13.95
C TYR A 77 13.38 11.18 -13.17
N TYR A 78 14.03 12.16 -13.81
CA TYR A 78 15.12 12.93 -13.19
C TYR A 78 14.71 13.61 -11.87
N GLU A 79 13.56 14.30 -11.85
CA GLU A 79 13.08 15.01 -10.66
C GLU A 79 12.77 14.03 -9.52
N THR A 80 11.99 12.98 -9.78
CA THR A 80 11.66 11.96 -8.77
C THR A 80 12.91 11.31 -8.16
N LEU A 81 13.92 11.00 -8.97
CA LEU A 81 15.15 10.36 -8.48
C LEU A 81 16.04 11.35 -7.70
N LEU A 82 16.06 12.63 -8.09
CA LEU A 82 16.72 13.67 -7.33
C LEU A 82 16.03 13.88 -5.97
N ASP A 83 14.71 13.83 -5.92
CA ASP A 83 13.96 13.94 -4.67
C ASP A 83 14.22 12.77 -3.72
N LEU A 84 14.40 11.55 -4.24
CA LEU A 84 14.85 10.42 -3.42
C LEU A 84 16.19 10.72 -2.75
N LYS A 85 17.17 11.26 -3.51
CA LYS A 85 18.46 11.68 -2.96
C LYS A 85 18.29 12.75 -1.88
N ASN A 86 17.47 13.77 -2.14
CA ASN A 86 17.22 14.87 -1.20
C ASN A 86 16.53 14.38 0.08
N LYS A 87 15.73 13.32 -0.01
CA LYS A 87 15.14 12.61 1.13
C LYS A 87 16.10 11.65 1.85
N GLY A 88 17.36 11.56 1.42
CA GLY A 88 18.40 10.77 2.07
C GLY A 88 18.41 9.28 1.69
N VAL A 89 17.76 8.90 0.59
CA VAL A 89 17.83 7.55 0.03
C VAL A 89 19.25 7.30 -0.49
N VAL A 90 19.82 6.15 -0.13
CA VAL A 90 21.20 5.76 -0.51
C VAL A 90 21.24 4.51 -1.38
N ARG A 91 20.14 3.73 -1.42
CA ARG A 91 19.99 2.55 -2.26
C ARG A 91 18.63 2.51 -2.93
N VAL A 92 18.60 2.16 -4.21
CA VAL A 92 17.37 1.94 -4.98
C VAL A 92 17.33 0.53 -5.54
N ILE A 93 16.21 -0.17 -5.38
CA ILE A 93 15.91 -1.41 -6.09
C ILE A 93 14.94 -1.09 -7.21
N ILE A 94 15.39 -1.21 -8.45
CA ILE A 94 14.57 -1.01 -9.63
C ILE A 94 13.78 -2.29 -9.90
N VAL A 95 12.46 -2.18 -10.00
CA VAL A 95 11.56 -3.31 -10.31
C VAL A 95 10.98 -3.09 -11.70
N GLY A 96 11.25 -4.03 -12.61
CA GLY A 96 10.89 -3.94 -14.02
C GLY A 96 12.10 -3.82 -14.95
N GLY A 97 11.96 -4.34 -16.18
CA GLY A 97 13.04 -4.39 -17.16
C GLY A 97 13.34 -3.04 -17.83
N PRO A 98 14.30 -2.99 -18.77
CA PRO A 98 14.66 -1.77 -19.51
C PRO A 98 13.48 -1.12 -20.25
N GLU A 99 12.53 -1.91 -20.76
CA GLU A 99 11.30 -1.38 -21.39
C GLU A 99 10.34 -0.72 -20.39
N ALA A 100 10.41 -1.14 -19.12
CA ALA A 100 9.60 -0.59 -18.03
C ALA A 100 10.22 0.67 -17.45
N LEU A 101 11.53 0.62 -17.20
CA LEU A 101 12.32 1.70 -16.66
C LEU A 101 13.67 1.70 -17.39
N PRO A 102 13.96 2.72 -18.23
CA PRO A 102 15.14 2.75 -19.09
C PRO A 102 16.46 2.60 -18.33
N GLU A 103 17.51 2.10 -18.99
CA GLU A 103 18.83 1.90 -18.37
C GLU A 103 19.48 3.23 -17.95
N GLU A 104 19.07 4.35 -18.56
CA GLU A 104 19.50 5.69 -18.20
C GLU A 104 19.15 6.06 -16.75
N ILE A 105 18.12 5.43 -16.16
CA ILE A 105 17.82 5.58 -14.73
C ILE A 105 18.98 5.08 -13.86
N GLU A 106 19.61 3.96 -14.24
CA GLU A 106 20.75 3.40 -13.50
C GLU A 106 21.95 4.34 -13.57
N SER A 107 22.23 4.84 -14.77
CA SER A 107 23.28 5.84 -15.00
C SER A 107 23.04 7.10 -14.18
N TYR A 108 21.79 7.59 -14.15
CA TYR A 108 21.44 8.77 -13.38
C TYR A 108 21.57 8.54 -11.86
N LEU A 109 21.03 7.43 -11.33
CA LEU A 109 21.16 7.04 -9.93
C LEU A 109 22.64 7.01 -9.50
N SER A 110 23.50 6.39 -10.31
CA SER A 110 24.95 6.36 -10.08
C SER A 110 25.55 7.76 -10.04
N SER A 111 25.22 8.62 -11.02
CA SER A 111 25.74 9.99 -11.12
C SER A 111 25.35 10.87 -9.92
N ILE A 112 24.20 10.61 -9.31
CA ILE A 112 23.75 11.32 -8.11
C ILE A 112 24.18 10.61 -6.82
N GLY A 113 24.93 9.51 -6.89
CA GLY A 113 25.52 8.82 -5.73
C GLY A 113 24.60 7.84 -5.01
N ILE A 114 23.52 7.40 -5.66
CA ILE A 114 22.63 6.35 -5.16
C ILE A 114 23.08 4.99 -5.71
N LYS A 115 23.30 4.02 -4.81
CA LYS A 115 23.56 2.63 -5.21
C LYS A 115 22.30 2.02 -5.77
N TYR A 116 22.40 1.14 -6.76
CA TYR A 116 21.21 0.49 -7.32
C TYR A 116 21.40 -1.00 -7.57
N SER A 117 20.27 -1.69 -7.72
CA SER A 117 20.17 -3.04 -8.29
C SER A 117 18.83 -3.14 -9.03
N ARG A 118 18.74 -4.01 -10.04
CA ARG A 118 17.48 -4.24 -10.76
C ARG A 118 16.98 -5.67 -10.59
N ILE A 119 15.69 -5.81 -10.31
CA ILE A 119 14.95 -7.08 -10.30
C ILE A 119 13.90 -7.00 -11.40
N TRP A 120 14.00 -7.87 -12.39
CA TRP A 120 13.13 -7.84 -13.56
C TRP A 120 13.12 -9.17 -14.30
N GLY A 121 12.04 -9.52 -14.96
CA GLY A 121 11.97 -10.64 -15.90
C GLY A 121 11.41 -10.19 -17.25
N LYS A 122 11.23 -11.14 -18.19
CA LYS A 122 10.74 -10.81 -19.54
C LYS A 122 9.30 -10.27 -19.56
N ASP A 123 8.57 -10.48 -18.48
CA ASP A 123 7.18 -10.08 -18.31
C ASP A 123 6.84 -9.97 -16.82
N ARG A 124 5.63 -9.50 -16.50
CA ARG A 124 5.16 -9.29 -15.12
C ARG A 124 5.25 -10.55 -14.24
N TYR A 125 5.05 -11.72 -14.82
CA TYR A 125 5.03 -12.98 -14.08
C TYR A 125 6.45 -13.33 -13.65
N GLU A 126 7.41 -13.23 -14.56
CA GLU A 126 8.82 -13.46 -14.26
C GLU A 126 9.39 -12.38 -13.32
N THR A 127 9.04 -11.10 -13.51
CA THR A 127 9.44 -10.04 -12.55
C THR A 127 8.94 -10.34 -11.14
N CYS A 128 7.66 -10.71 -10.98
CA CYS A 128 7.11 -11.09 -9.67
C CYS A 128 7.82 -12.30 -9.06
N ASN A 129 8.10 -13.33 -9.87
CA ASN A 129 8.81 -14.52 -9.41
C ASN A 129 10.24 -14.18 -8.95
N ARG A 130 10.96 -13.29 -9.64
CA ARG A 130 12.28 -12.83 -9.19
C ARG A 130 12.22 -11.99 -7.92
N VAL A 131 11.18 -11.17 -7.75
CA VAL A 131 10.95 -10.45 -6.47
C VAL A 131 10.70 -11.45 -5.34
N ARG A 132 9.85 -12.46 -5.56
CA ARG A 132 9.61 -13.55 -4.60
C ARG A 132 10.90 -14.28 -4.23
N GLU A 133 11.71 -14.66 -5.21
CA GLU A 133 12.99 -15.34 -4.99
C GLU A 133 13.98 -14.47 -4.19
N ALA A 134 13.98 -13.16 -4.41
CA ALA A 134 14.89 -12.24 -3.73
C ALA A 134 14.53 -12.01 -2.25
N PHE A 135 13.23 -11.97 -1.90
CA PHE A 135 12.79 -11.52 -0.56
C PHE A 135 12.07 -12.58 0.26
N ASN A 136 11.47 -13.58 -0.37
CA ASN A 136 10.61 -14.57 0.28
C ASN A 136 10.83 -15.98 -0.31
N ALA A 137 12.08 -16.30 -0.67
CA ALA A 137 12.46 -17.65 -1.09
C ALA A 137 12.04 -18.68 -0.02
N GLY A 138 11.30 -19.71 -0.44
CA GLY A 138 10.85 -20.79 0.44
C GLY A 138 9.62 -20.49 1.28
N SER A 139 8.88 -19.40 1.03
CA SER A 139 7.55 -19.21 1.61
C SER A 139 6.65 -20.40 1.31
N ARG A 140 6.06 -21.00 2.35
CA ARG A 140 5.08 -22.11 2.23
C ARG A 140 3.69 -21.63 1.81
N LYS A 141 3.46 -20.32 1.80
CA LYS A 141 2.21 -19.69 1.41
C LYS A 141 2.43 -18.78 0.20
N LEU A 142 1.53 -18.87 -0.76
CA LEU A 142 1.55 -18.07 -1.97
C LEU A 142 0.18 -17.42 -2.18
N VAL A 143 0.16 -16.10 -2.18
CA VAL A 143 -0.95 -15.32 -2.71
C VAL A 143 -0.78 -15.22 -4.22
N LEU A 144 -1.78 -15.68 -4.94
CA LEU A 144 -1.79 -15.83 -6.38
C LEU A 144 -2.87 -14.92 -6.97
N VAL A 145 -2.47 -14.08 -7.91
CA VAL A 145 -3.34 -13.06 -8.50
C VAL A 145 -3.44 -13.27 -10.01
N TYR A 146 -4.62 -13.05 -10.59
CA TYR A 146 -4.75 -13.05 -12.05
C TYR A 146 -3.93 -11.91 -12.68
N GLY A 147 -3.12 -12.21 -13.70
CA GLY A 147 -2.14 -11.26 -14.27
C GLY A 147 -2.73 -9.92 -14.75
N ASN A 148 -3.99 -9.90 -15.17
CA ASN A 148 -4.67 -8.69 -15.66
C ASN A 148 -5.58 -8.04 -14.60
N ASP A 149 -5.58 -8.54 -13.37
CA ASP A 149 -6.39 -8.02 -12.27
C ASP A 149 -5.56 -7.03 -11.43
N GLU A 150 -5.58 -5.77 -11.85
CA GLU A 150 -4.89 -4.67 -11.19
C GLU A 150 -5.29 -4.52 -9.72
N PHE A 151 -6.59 -4.48 -9.45
CA PHE A 151 -7.09 -4.26 -8.09
C PHE A 151 -6.88 -5.47 -7.20
N GLY A 152 -7.05 -6.68 -7.74
CA GLY A 152 -6.64 -7.91 -7.07
C GLY A 152 -5.16 -7.85 -6.66
N ALA A 153 -4.27 -7.34 -7.52
CA ALA A 153 -2.84 -7.29 -7.25
C ALA A 153 -2.47 -6.31 -6.13
N ILE A 154 -3.02 -5.09 -6.15
CA ILE A 154 -2.70 -4.07 -5.14
C ILE A 154 -3.31 -4.42 -3.78
N LEU A 155 -4.48 -5.07 -3.76
CA LEU A 155 -5.16 -5.49 -2.54
C LEU A 155 -4.56 -6.77 -1.95
N ALA A 156 -3.99 -7.64 -2.79
CA ALA A 156 -3.28 -8.84 -2.37
C ALA A 156 -2.03 -8.53 -1.55
N GLY A 157 -1.37 -7.39 -1.76
CA GLY A 157 -0.13 -7.02 -1.06
C GLY A 157 -0.26 -7.10 0.47
N PRO A 158 -1.17 -6.32 1.10
CA PRO A 158 -1.37 -6.37 2.54
C PRO A 158 -1.85 -7.73 3.06
N LEU A 159 -2.67 -8.45 2.29
CA LEU A 159 -3.10 -9.80 2.65
C LEU A 159 -1.90 -10.75 2.69
N ALA A 160 -1.07 -10.74 1.65
CA ALA A 160 0.15 -11.55 1.59
C ALA A 160 1.10 -11.22 2.75
N ASN A 161 1.29 -9.92 3.04
CA ASN A 161 2.08 -9.48 4.19
C ASN A 161 1.54 -10.03 5.51
N LYS A 162 0.23 -9.88 5.75
CA LYS A 162 -0.44 -10.39 6.96
C LYS A 162 -0.27 -11.90 7.13
N LEU A 163 -0.35 -12.65 6.04
CA LEU A 163 -0.26 -14.11 6.05
C LEU A 163 1.19 -14.63 6.10
N GLY A 164 2.19 -13.75 5.99
CA GLY A 164 3.58 -14.16 5.79
C GLY A 164 3.78 -14.90 4.46
N ALA A 165 2.94 -14.63 3.47
CA ALA A 165 2.94 -15.26 2.16
C ALA A 165 3.76 -14.44 1.15
N ALA A 166 4.30 -15.14 0.15
CA ALA A 166 4.78 -14.49 -1.07
C ALA A 166 3.61 -14.10 -1.97
N LEU A 167 3.87 -13.22 -2.95
CA LEU A 167 2.91 -12.85 -3.98
C LEU A 167 3.44 -13.24 -5.37
N ALA A 168 2.59 -13.80 -6.22
CA ALA A 168 2.89 -14.04 -7.63
C ALA A 168 1.67 -13.83 -8.54
N TYR A 169 1.93 -13.59 -9.82
CA TYR A 169 0.90 -13.63 -10.85
C TYR A 169 0.68 -15.05 -11.36
N TYR A 170 -0.58 -15.44 -11.51
CA TYR A 170 -0.95 -16.72 -12.08
C TYR A 170 -0.66 -16.79 -13.57
N ARG A 171 0.21 -17.73 -13.95
CA ARG A 171 0.34 -18.19 -15.33
C ARG A 171 -0.12 -19.64 -15.44
N LYS A 172 -1.00 -19.91 -16.41
CA LYS A 172 -1.46 -21.26 -16.70
C LYS A 172 -0.27 -22.16 -17.03
N GLY A 173 -0.18 -23.29 -16.32
CA GLY A 173 0.86 -24.29 -16.55
C GLY A 173 2.19 -24.01 -15.84
N GLU A 174 2.35 -22.89 -15.12
CA GLU A 174 3.51 -22.71 -14.25
C GLU A 174 3.30 -23.46 -12.93
N PRO A 175 4.34 -24.17 -12.43
CA PRO A 175 4.31 -24.79 -11.10
C PRO A 175 4.09 -23.75 -10.00
N LEU A 176 3.28 -24.12 -9.00
CA LEU A 176 3.08 -23.35 -7.78
C LEU A 176 3.91 -24.02 -6.69
N ASP A 177 5.14 -23.57 -6.49
CA ASP A 177 6.05 -24.11 -5.46
C ASP A 177 5.66 -23.59 -4.06
N SER A 178 4.48 -24.01 -3.57
CA SER A 178 3.91 -23.59 -2.29
C SER A 178 2.98 -24.66 -1.71
N GLU A 179 2.96 -24.81 -0.38
CA GLU A 179 2.09 -25.77 0.32
C GLU A 179 0.64 -25.25 0.39
N GLU A 180 0.47 -23.95 0.62
CA GLU A 180 -0.80 -23.27 0.65
C GLU A 180 -0.88 -22.21 -0.46
N VAL A 181 -1.99 -22.19 -1.18
CA VAL A 181 -2.27 -21.20 -2.23
C VAL A 181 -3.52 -20.42 -1.84
N ILE A 182 -3.43 -19.10 -1.91
CA ILE A 182 -4.52 -18.16 -1.70
C ILE A 182 -4.77 -17.46 -3.02
N TRP A 183 -5.94 -17.63 -3.59
CA TRP A 183 -6.36 -16.96 -4.82
C TRP A 183 -7.03 -15.64 -4.48
N VAL A 184 -6.56 -14.54 -5.08
CA VAL A 184 -7.15 -13.21 -4.94
C VAL A 184 -7.63 -12.74 -6.30
N ASN A 185 -8.91 -12.36 -6.37
CA ASN A 185 -9.48 -11.79 -7.59
C ASN A 185 -10.57 -10.76 -7.31
N SER A 186 -10.55 -9.63 -8.02
CA SER A 186 -11.51 -8.53 -7.85
C SER A 186 -12.59 -8.48 -8.93
N MET A 187 -12.65 -9.49 -9.80
CA MET A 187 -13.49 -9.54 -11.00
C MET A 187 -14.48 -10.72 -10.98
N GLY A 188 -14.74 -11.30 -9.81
CA GLY A 188 -15.62 -12.46 -9.65
C GLY A 188 -15.06 -13.78 -10.21
N ARG A 189 -13.77 -13.85 -10.59
CA ARG A 189 -13.18 -15.06 -11.16
C ARG A 189 -12.68 -15.99 -10.05
N HIS A 190 -13.21 -17.21 -10.06
CA HIS A 190 -12.75 -18.29 -9.19
C HIS A 190 -11.38 -18.83 -9.62
N SER A 191 -10.71 -19.49 -8.69
CA SER A 191 -9.36 -20.00 -8.84
C SER A 191 -9.32 -21.12 -9.89
N PRO A 192 -8.34 -21.08 -10.82
CA PRO A 192 -8.10 -22.16 -11.77
C PRO A 192 -7.36 -23.36 -11.14
N VAL A 193 -6.97 -23.26 -9.86
CA VAL A 193 -6.24 -24.27 -9.08
C VAL A 193 -6.88 -24.42 -7.70
N LYS A 194 -6.54 -25.49 -6.96
CA LYS A 194 -6.99 -25.62 -5.56
C LYS A 194 -6.37 -24.50 -4.71
N ALA A 195 -7.21 -23.65 -4.13
CA ALA A 195 -6.78 -22.52 -3.32
C ALA A 195 -7.87 -22.11 -2.31
N THR A 196 -7.46 -21.41 -1.25
CA THR A 196 -8.39 -20.57 -0.46
C THR A 196 -8.69 -19.31 -1.27
N GLU A 197 -9.97 -18.92 -1.38
CA GLU A 197 -10.38 -17.86 -2.30
C GLU A 197 -10.80 -16.57 -1.59
N PHE A 198 -10.22 -15.45 -2.02
CA PHE A 198 -10.69 -14.09 -1.78
C PHE A 198 -11.15 -13.51 -3.13
N VAL A 199 -12.42 -13.76 -3.46
CA VAL A 199 -13.03 -13.31 -4.72
C VAL A 199 -14.06 -12.25 -4.42
N GLY A 200 -13.81 -11.04 -4.92
CA GLY A 200 -14.76 -9.94 -4.89
C GLY A 200 -15.54 -9.82 -6.20
N GLU A 201 -16.81 -9.40 -6.13
CA GLU A 201 -17.62 -9.08 -7.32
C GLU A 201 -17.06 -7.86 -8.08
N ASN A 202 -16.40 -6.97 -7.34
CA ASN A 202 -15.72 -5.78 -7.83
C ASN A 202 -14.54 -5.42 -6.88
N PRO A 203 -13.69 -4.43 -7.23
CA PRO A 203 -12.56 -3.99 -6.42
C PRO A 203 -12.91 -3.59 -4.99
N ILE A 204 -14.02 -2.86 -4.81
CA ILE A 204 -14.47 -2.40 -3.50
C ILE A 204 -14.88 -3.60 -2.63
N ASP A 205 -15.70 -4.51 -3.16
CA ASP A 205 -16.11 -5.74 -2.46
C ASP A 205 -14.90 -6.60 -2.04
N LEU A 206 -13.92 -6.78 -2.94
CA LEU A 206 -12.68 -7.47 -2.59
C LEU A 206 -11.95 -6.78 -1.44
N SER A 207 -11.84 -5.44 -1.47
CA SER A 207 -11.16 -4.68 -0.41
C SER A 207 -11.84 -4.83 0.95
N VAL A 208 -13.19 -4.92 0.98
CA VAL A 208 -13.96 -5.21 2.20
C VAL A 208 -13.67 -6.63 2.69
N LYS A 209 -13.74 -7.63 1.80
CA LYS A 209 -13.48 -9.04 2.14
C LYS A 209 -12.09 -9.23 2.73
N ILE A 210 -11.06 -8.67 2.11
CA ILE A 210 -9.69 -8.69 2.64
C ILE A 210 -9.61 -7.91 3.96
N GLY A 211 -10.25 -6.75 4.04
CA GLY A 211 -10.26 -5.94 5.26
C GLY A 211 -10.86 -6.66 6.47
N ARG A 212 -11.79 -7.60 6.27
CA ARG A 212 -12.39 -8.41 7.34
C ARG A 212 -11.41 -9.36 8.01
N GLU A 213 -10.34 -9.77 7.32
CA GLU A 213 -9.29 -10.64 7.86
C GLU A 213 -8.41 -9.95 8.90
N PHE A 214 -8.40 -8.62 8.92
CA PHE A 214 -7.60 -7.85 9.87
C PHE A 214 -8.37 -7.71 11.19
N GLU A 215 -7.70 -7.95 12.31
CA GLU A 215 -8.30 -7.77 13.64
C GLU A 215 -8.52 -6.29 13.94
N GLU A 216 -7.55 -5.46 13.58
CA GLU A 216 -7.52 -4.02 13.80
C GLU A 216 -6.93 -3.31 12.57
N LEU A 217 -7.42 -2.10 12.29
CA LEU A 217 -6.88 -1.19 11.28
C LEU A 217 -5.86 -0.22 11.90
N LYS A 218 -4.61 -0.67 12.08
CA LYS A 218 -3.52 0.13 12.72
C LYS A 218 -3.23 1.44 11.97
N LEU A 219 -3.35 1.43 10.64
CA LEU A 219 -3.37 2.59 9.77
C LEU A 219 -4.50 2.41 8.76
N LEU A 220 -5.42 3.37 8.68
CA LEU A 220 -6.43 3.35 7.62
C LEU A 220 -5.83 3.95 6.36
N VAL A 221 -5.58 3.10 5.35
CA VAL A 221 -5.07 3.52 4.04
C VAL A 221 -6.19 3.35 3.02
N ILE A 222 -6.56 4.44 2.36
CA ILE A 222 -7.60 4.46 1.33
C ILE A 222 -7.02 5.04 0.05
N THR A 223 -7.28 4.39 -1.08
CA THR A 223 -7.04 4.93 -2.43
C THR A 223 -8.33 4.88 -3.23
N LYS A 224 -8.43 5.66 -4.31
CA LYS A 224 -9.56 5.58 -5.22
C LYS A 224 -9.41 4.45 -6.24
N GLU A 225 -10.53 3.91 -6.70
CA GLU A 225 -10.60 2.93 -7.79
C GLU A 225 -10.25 3.54 -9.15
N ASP A 226 -10.67 4.77 -9.44
CA ASP A 226 -10.41 5.45 -10.71
C ASP A 226 -9.01 6.10 -10.80
N ASP A 227 -8.32 6.25 -9.66
CA ASP A 227 -6.95 6.77 -9.57
C ASP A 227 -6.14 6.00 -8.50
N PRO A 228 -5.83 4.71 -8.74
CA PRO A 228 -5.17 3.89 -7.75
C PRO A 228 -3.69 4.27 -7.61
N VAL A 229 -3.25 4.46 -6.37
CA VAL A 229 -1.84 4.68 -6.02
C VAL A 229 -1.24 3.37 -5.52
N TYR A 230 -0.50 2.66 -6.38
CA TYR A 230 -0.01 1.31 -6.10
C TYR A 230 0.90 1.20 -4.87
N SER A 231 1.68 2.25 -4.57
CA SER A 231 2.55 2.28 -3.39
C SER A 231 1.76 2.33 -2.06
N ALA A 232 0.47 2.70 -2.09
CA ALA A 232 -0.40 2.63 -0.92
C ALA A 232 -0.57 1.19 -0.40
N SER A 233 -0.47 0.19 -1.30
CA SER A 233 -0.42 -1.23 -0.94
C SER A 233 0.74 -1.52 0.03
N SER A 234 1.94 -1.03 -0.28
CA SER A 234 3.11 -1.24 0.57
C SER A 234 3.02 -0.47 1.89
N LEU A 235 2.43 0.72 1.88
CA LEU A 235 2.14 1.45 3.11
C LEU A 235 1.18 0.67 4.01
N ALA A 236 0.12 0.11 3.45
CA ALA A 236 -0.83 -0.71 4.21
C ALA A 236 -0.13 -1.96 4.81
N SER A 237 0.69 -2.66 4.02
CA SER A 237 1.54 -3.79 4.47
C SER A 237 2.47 -3.38 5.63
N ARG A 238 3.13 -2.22 5.55
CA ARG A 238 4.05 -1.73 6.60
C ARG A 238 3.40 -1.63 7.98
N PHE A 239 2.11 -1.30 8.00
CA PHE A 239 1.32 -1.14 9.22
C PHE A 239 0.42 -2.35 9.50
N SER A 240 0.63 -3.50 8.84
CA SER A 240 -0.21 -4.69 8.97
C SER A 240 -1.71 -4.34 8.90
N SER A 241 -2.06 -3.49 7.94
CA SER A 241 -3.41 -2.97 7.74
C SER A 241 -3.86 -3.26 6.30
N PRO A 242 -5.16 -3.40 6.02
CA PRO A 242 -5.64 -3.54 4.65
C PRO A 242 -5.53 -2.23 3.88
N LEU A 243 -5.49 -2.34 2.55
CA LEU A 243 -5.78 -1.23 1.64
C LEU A 243 -7.27 -1.26 1.33
N LEU A 244 -7.97 -0.14 1.54
CA LEU A 244 -9.39 -0.03 1.21
C LEU A 244 -9.58 0.81 -0.07
N LEU A 245 -10.54 0.40 -0.90
CA LEU A 245 -10.90 1.11 -2.13
C LEU A 245 -12.23 1.84 -1.96
N VAL A 246 -12.30 3.03 -2.56
CA VAL A 246 -13.53 3.81 -2.67
C VAL A 246 -13.67 4.35 -4.09
N GLY A 247 -14.92 4.54 -4.53
CA GLY A 247 -15.23 5.34 -5.72
C GLY A 247 -15.38 6.81 -5.35
N ASP A 248 -16.37 7.48 -5.92
CA ASP A 248 -16.66 8.89 -5.62
C ASP A 248 -17.45 9.11 -4.32
N THR A 249 -17.91 8.03 -3.70
CA THR A 249 -18.60 8.04 -2.39
C THR A 249 -18.00 6.99 -1.48
N LEU A 250 -18.20 7.14 -0.16
CA LEU A 250 -17.80 6.12 0.82
C LEU A 250 -18.89 5.02 0.91
N PRO A 251 -18.62 3.79 0.44
CA PRO A 251 -19.57 2.68 0.51
C PRO A 251 -19.97 2.37 1.95
N LYS A 252 -21.17 1.82 2.14
CA LYS A 252 -21.68 1.52 3.49
C LYS A 252 -20.83 0.46 4.16
N GLU A 253 -20.46 -0.57 3.41
CA GLU A 253 -19.69 -1.74 3.83
C GLU A 253 -18.30 -1.33 4.31
N ILE A 254 -17.65 -0.40 3.61
CA ILE A 254 -16.38 0.19 4.01
C ILE A 254 -16.56 1.01 5.29
N ALA A 255 -17.60 1.85 5.37
CA ALA A 255 -17.87 2.64 6.57
C ALA A 255 -18.13 1.75 7.80
N ASP A 256 -18.87 0.66 7.62
CA ASP A 256 -19.18 -0.30 8.68
C ASP A 256 -17.91 -1.05 9.12
N LEU A 257 -17.08 -1.51 8.17
CA LEU A 257 -15.79 -2.14 8.45
C LEU A 257 -14.87 -1.21 9.26
N ILE A 258 -14.77 0.06 8.87
CA ILE A 258 -13.94 1.02 9.59
C ILE A 258 -14.51 1.25 11.00
N ARG A 259 -15.83 1.37 11.17
CA ARG A 259 -16.41 1.53 12.52
C ARG A 259 -16.16 0.32 13.43
N GLU A 260 -16.18 -0.88 12.87
CA GLU A 260 -15.97 -2.13 13.60
C GLU A 260 -14.51 -2.29 14.04
N LYS A 261 -13.55 -1.99 13.16
CA LYS A 261 -12.15 -2.40 13.33
C LYS A 261 -11.15 -1.26 13.57
N TYR A 262 -11.58 0.00 13.43
CA TYR A 262 -10.67 1.14 13.54
C TYR A 262 -10.57 1.64 14.98
N PRO A 263 -9.36 1.74 15.54
CA PRO A 263 -9.18 2.13 16.93
C PRO A 263 -9.60 3.59 17.18
N TRP A 264 -9.84 3.88 18.46
CA TRP A 264 -10.29 5.20 18.91
C TRP A 264 -9.25 6.31 18.60
N ARG A 265 -7.94 5.96 18.57
CA ARG A 265 -6.81 6.85 18.22
C ARG A 265 -6.03 6.36 16.98
N GLY A 266 -6.67 6.33 15.83
CA GLY A 266 -6.01 5.94 14.58
C GLY A 266 -5.49 7.10 13.72
N ARG A 267 -4.58 6.77 12.78
CA ARG A 267 -4.14 7.64 11.68
C ARG A 267 -4.82 7.25 10.37
N VAL A 268 -5.05 8.21 9.49
CA VAL A 268 -5.73 7.99 8.20
C VAL A 268 -4.88 8.58 7.08
N VAL A 269 -4.72 7.80 6.02
CA VAL A 269 -4.04 8.21 4.78
C VAL A 269 -5.00 8.03 3.62
N LEU A 270 -5.35 9.14 2.98
CA LEU A 270 -5.99 9.14 1.67
C LEU A 270 -4.89 9.37 0.64
N ALA A 271 -4.58 8.36 -0.17
CA ALA A 271 -3.55 8.40 -1.20
C ALA A 271 -4.22 8.50 -2.57
N GLY A 272 -4.07 9.64 -3.24
CA GLY A 272 -4.69 9.92 -4.54
C GLY A 272 -5.55 11.20 -4.54
N ASN A 273 -6.23 11.46 -5.64
CA ASN A 273 -7.00 12.68 -5.83
C ASN A 273 -8.45 12.51 -5.37
N PHE A 274 -8.74 12.90 -4.13
CA PHE A 274 -10.09 12.85 -3.53
C PHE A 274 -10.81 14.19 -3.68
N SER A 275 -12.09 14.17 -4.06
CA SER A 275 -12.91 15.37 -4.04
C SER A 275 -13.15 15.86 -2.62
N GLU A 276 -13.32 17.18 -2.44
CA GLU A 276 -13.65 17.75 -1.14
C GLU A 276 -14.93 17.14 -0.56
N GLU A 277 -15.91 16.84 -1.42
CA GLU A 277 -17.16 16.21 -1.05
C GLU A 277 -16.94 14.79 -0.50
N LEU A 278 -16.11 13.96 -1.14
CA LEU A 278 -15.78 12.63 -0.65
C LEU A 278 -15.02 12.70 0.69
N ILE A 279 -14.06 13.62 0.82
CA ILE A 279 -13.34 13.85 2.08
C ILE A 279 -14.34 14.25 3.19
N ARG A 280 -15.30 15.12 2.88
CA ARG A 280 -16.36 15.54 3.81
C ARG A 280 -17.26 14.37 4.20
N GLN A 281 -17.64 13.52 3.26
CA GLN A 281 -18.42 12.30 3.53
C GLN A 281 -17.69 11.33 4.43
N ILE A 282 -16.40 11.07 4.16
CA ILE A 282 -15.55 10.22 5.00
C ILE A 282 -15.48 10.79 6.41
N LYS A 283 -15.12 12.08 6.56
CA LYS A 283 -15.07 12.75 7.86
C LYS A 283 -16.40 12.65 8.61
N LYS A 284 -17.52 12.93 7.95
CA LYS A 284 -18.87 12.88 8.53
C LYS A 284 -19.26 11.48 8.98
N LYS A 285 -19.13 10.47 8.10
CA LYS A 285 -19.48 9.07 8.39
C LYS A 285 -18.62 8.45 9.49
N MET A 286 -17.42 9.00 9.68
CA MET A 286 -16.46 8.53 10.67
C MET A 286 -16.39 9.37 11.96
N GLY A 287 -17.14 10.48 12.03
CA GLY A 287 -17.15 11.38 13.19
C GLY A 287 -15.84 12.14 13.43
N TRP A 288 -15.05 12.40 12.38
CA TRP A 288 -13.75 13.09 12.51
C TRP A 288 -13.91 14.60 12.39
N ARG A 289 -13.35 15.38 13.33
CA ARG A 289 -13.33 16.86 13.27
C ARG A 289 -12.15 17.36 12.41
N MET A 290 -12.27 18.57 11.85
CA MET A 290 -11.15 19.26 11.19
C MET A 290 -10.19 19.79 12.26
N ILE A 291 -8.88 19.65 12.02
CA ILE A 291 -7.85 20.48 12.64
C ILE A 291 -7.61 21.63 11.69
#